data_AF-A0A836U1B3-F1
#
_entry.id   AF-A0A836U1B3-F1
#
_cell.length_a   1.000
_cell.length_b   1.000
_cell.length_c   1.000
_cell.angle_alpha   90.00
_cell.angle_beta   90.00
_cell.angle_gamma   90.00
#
_symmetry.space_group_name_H-M   'P 1'
#
loop_
_entity.id
_entity.type
_entity.pdbx_description
1 polymer ?
#
loop_
_entity_poly.entity_id
_entity_poly.type
_entity_poly.pdbx_seq_one_letter_code
_entity_poly.pdbx_strand_id
1 'polypeptide(L)'
;MSTQFQIGEIAILQHATFYHEFNSYPCVIVNEFRSRNTINLNTMEDEILDVYRVEILTPGNVVGSKDSVVSVQPYQLRKLINQDDSEYKSGTVTIKEKEKQSLIKEVSDATVA
;
A
#
# COMPACT_ATOMS: atom_id res chain seq x y z
N MET A 1 20.19 -14.62 -6.89
CA MET A 1 19.41 -13.79 -5.95
C MET A 1 17.96 -14.19 -6.05
N SER A 2 17.29 -14.50 -4.94
CA SER A 2 15.86 -14.78 -4.94
C SER A 2 15.12 -13.46 -5.13
N THR A 3 14.54 -13.21 -6.30
CA THR A 3 13.72 -12.02 -6.55
C THR A 3 12.41 -12.17 -5.79
N GLN A 4 12.17 -11.28 -4.84
CA GLN A 4 10.97 -11.31 -4.00
C GLN A 4 9.69 -11.12 -4.82
N PHE A 5 9.75 -10.42 -5.96
CA PHE A 5 8.60 -10.15 -6.82
C PHE A 5 8.87 -10.55 -8.28
N GLN A 6 7.82 -10.93 -9.01
CA GLN A 6 7.86 -11.25 -10.45
C GLN A 6 7.25 -10.12 -11.30
N ILE A 7 7.65 -10.02 -12.56
CA ILE A 7 7.02 -9.09 -13.52
C ILE A 7 5.54 -9.42 -13.65
N GLY A 8 4.69 -8.39 -13.59
CA GLY A 8 3.24 -8.52 -13.60
C GLY A 8 2.62 -8.77 -12.23
N GLU A 9 3.41 -9.02 -11.19
CA GLU A 9 2.90 -9.15 -9.82
C GLU A 9 2.41 -7.80 -9.30
N ILE A 10 1.28 -7.82 -8.58
CA ILE A 10 0.71 -6.63 -7.93
C ILE A 10 1.25 -6.55 -6.50
N ALA A 11 1.72 -5.37 -6.14
CA ALA A 11 2.22 -5.07 -4.80
C ALA A 11 1.63 -3.75 -4.29
N ILE A 12 1.69 -3.54 -2.98
CA ILE A 12 1.34 -2.27 -2.34
C ILE A 12 2.61 -1.51 -2.02
N LEU A 13 2.66 -0.24 -2.42
CA LEU A 13 3.74 0.67 -2.02
C LEU A 13 3.64 1.03 -0.54
N GLN A 14 4.76 0.96 0.16
CA GLN A 14 4.91 1.37 1.55
C GLN A 14 6.19 2.20 1.72
N HIS A 15 6.24 3.06 2.74
CA HIS A 15 7.44 3.86 3.05
C HIS A 15 7.97 4.66 1.85
N ALA A 16 7.08 5.22 1.03
CA ALA A 16 7.45 6.13 -0.04
C ALA A 16 8.07 7.39 0.58
N THR A 17 9.39 7.51 0.47
CA THR A 17 10.22 8.46 1.23
C THR A 17 10.18 9.89 0.67
N PHE A 18 9.98 10.06 -0.64
CA PHE A 18 10.01 11.38 -1.29
C PHE A 18 8.64 11.84 -1.83
N TYR A 19 7.71 10.91 -2.05
CA TYR A 19 6.34 11.17 -2.49
C TYR A 19 5.40 10.35 -1.61
N HIS A 20 5.09 10.86 -0.42
CA HIS A 20 4.10 10.24 0.49
C HIS A 20 2.73 10.03 -0.18
N GLU A 21 2.49 10.75 -1.27
CA GLU A 21 1.32 10.68 -2.14
C GLU A 21 0.95 9.25 -2.57
N PHE A 22 1.95 8.38 -2.74
CA PHE A 22 1.74 7.02 -3.25
C PHE A 22 1.82 5.92 -2.19
N ASN A 23 1.90 6.29 -0.90
CA ASN A 23 1.87 5.31 0.16
C ASN A 23 0.52 4.57 0.16
N SER A 24 0.55 3.25 0.26
CA SER A 24 -0.62 2.35 0.13
C SER A 24 -1.25 2.28 -1.26
N TYR A 25 -0.64 2.87 -2.30
CA TYR A 25 -1.14 2.69 -3.67
C TYR A 25 -0.76 1.30 -4.20
N PRO A 26 -1.68 0.65 -4.93
CA PRO A 26 -1.36 -0.55 -5.67
C PRO A 26 -0.46 -0.22 -6.86
N CYS A 27 0.47 -1.11 -7.14
CA CYS A 27 1.41 -0.99 -8.25
C CYS A 27 1.68 -2.35 -8.88
N VAL A 28 2.11 -2.35 -10.14
CA VAL A 28 2.48 -3.56 -10.88
C VAL A 28 3.98 -3.55 -11.15
N ILE A 29 4.66 -4.67 -10.93
CA ILE A 29 6.07 -4.80 -11.31
C ILE A 29 6.19 -4.85 -12.84
N VAL A 30 6.93 -3.91 -13.44
CA VAL A 30 7.07 -3.81 -14.91
C VAL A 30 8.46 -4.25 -15.41
N ASN A 31 9.45 -4.34 -14.54
CA ASN A 31 10.79 -4.85 -14.89
C ASN A 31 11.39 -5.70 -13.79
N GLU A 32 12.35 -6.54 -14.20
CA GLU A 32 13.20 -7.31 -13.30
C GLU A 32 13.96 -6.43 -12.32
N PHE A 33 14.23 -7.01 -11.15
CA PHE A 33 15.06 -6.41 -10.11
C PHE A 33 16.49 -6.20 -10.63
N ARG A 34 16.95 -4.96 -10.62
CA ARG A 34 18.29 -4.62 -11.13
C ARG A 34 18.89 -3.41 -10.44
N SER A 35 20.21 -3.41 -10.36
CA SER A 35 21.01 -2.28 -9.90
C SER A 35 20.89 -1.10 -10.88
N ARG A 36 20.73 0.10 -10.35
CA ARG A 36 20.69 1.34 -11.13
C ARG A 36 21.50 2.42 -10.44
N ASN A 37 22.16 3.25 -11.25
CA ASN A 37 22.82 4.44 -10.76
C ASN A 37 21.78 5.49 -10.39
N THR A 38 21.94 6.09 -9.22
CA THR A 38 21.18 7.22 -8.72
C THR A 38 22.13 8.20 -8.04
N ILE A 39 21.63 9.39 -7.75
CA ILE A 39 22.35 10.35 -6.91
C ILE A 39 21.68 10.35 -5.54
N ASN A 40 22.49 10.19 -4.49
CA ASN A 40 22.00 10.38 -3.13
C ASN A 40 21.85 11.88 -2.87
N LEU A 41 20.62 12.35 -2.68
CA LEU A 41 20.35 13.79 -2.54
C LEU A 41 20.88 14.40 -1.24
N ASN A 42 21.25 13.59 -0.24
CA ASN A 42 21.81 14.09 1.01
C ASN A 42 23.32 14.30 0.90
N THR A 43 24.04 13.37 0.27
CA THR A 43 25.51 13.42 0.13
C THR A 43 25.96 14.00 -1.20
N MET A 44 25.07 14.09 -2.19
CA MET A 44 25.35 14.48 -3.58
C MET A 44 26.38 13.56 -4.29
N GLU A 45 26.48 12.32 -3.83
CA GLU A 45 27.36 11.30 -4.40
C GLU A 45 26.57 10.30 -5.27
N ASP A 46 27.26 9.72 -6.24
CA ASP A 46 26.71 8.62 -7.04
C ASP A 46 26.57 7.36 -6.18
N GLU A 47 25.39 6.75 -6.23
CA GLU A 47 25.07 5.53 -5.50
C GLU A 47 24.44 4.50 -6.46
N ILE A 48 24.74 3.22 -6.23
CA ILE A 48 24.12 2.12 -6.96
C ILE A 48 23.08 1.48 -6.04
N LEU A 49 21.81 1.55 -6.45
CA LEU A 49 20.71 0.95 -5.71
C LEU A 49 20.04 -0.17 -6.50
N ASP A 50 19.74 -1.27 -5.81
CA ASP A 50 18.94 -2.34 -6.36
C ASP A 50 17.45 -2.01 -6.21
N VAL A 51 16.76 -1.91 -7.35
CA VAL A 51 15.38 -1.42 -7.42
C VAL A 51 14.53 -2.24 -8.40
N TYR A 52 13.23 -2.27 -8.11
CA TYR A 52 12.20 -2.65 -9.08
C TYR A 52 11.73 -1.40 -9.83
N ARG A 53 11.22 -1.58 -11.07
CA ARG A 53 10.33 -0.58 -11.66
C ARG A 53 8.90 -1.02 -11.47
N VAL A 54 8.07 -0.09 -11.05
CA VAL A 54 6.65 -0.32 -10.84
C VAL A 54 5.83 0.76 -11.51
N GLU A 55 4.68 0.37 -12.05
CA GLU A 55 3.66 1.28 -12.55
C GLU A 55 2.61 1.47 -11.45
N ILE A 56 2.38 2.73 -11.06
CA ILE A 56 1.41 3.08 -10.01
C ILE A 56 0.00 3.06 -10.63
N LEU A 57 -0.91 2.31 -10.01
CA LEU A 57 -2.30 2.23 -10.42
C LEU A 57 -3.09 3.35 -9.72
N THR A 58 -3.34 4.45 -10.43
CA THR A 58 -4.18 5.55 -9.94
C THR A 58 -5.55 5.55 -10.65
N PRO A 59 -6.64 6.02 -9.99
CA PRO A 59 -7.94 6.15 -10.64
C PRO A 59 -7.84 7.14 -11.80
N GLY A 60 -8.00 6.66 -13.04
CA GLY A 60 -7.93 7.48 -14.26
C GLY A 60 -6.66 7.32 -15.09
N ASN A 61 -5.62 6.65 -14.58
CA ASN A 61 -4.52 6.21 -15.42
C ASN A 61 -4.90 4.90 -16.14
N VAL A 62 -4.84 4.94 -17.46
CA VAL A 62 -4.89 3.74 -18.29
C VAL A 62 -3.48 3.13 -18.27
N VAL A 63 -3.40 1.81 -18.09
CA VAL A 63 -2.15 1.03 -18.16
C VAL A 63 -1.36 1.48 -19.40
N GLY A 64 -0.16 2.03 -19.20
CA GLY A 64 0.70 2.55 -20.27
C GLY A 64 0.94 4.05 -20.29
N SER A 65 0.41 4.84 -19.35
CA SER A 65 0.85 6.23 -19.16
C SER A 65 2.30 6.24 -18.67
N LYS A 66 3.23 6.80 -19.45
CA LYS A 66 4.66 6.86 -19.07
C LYS A 66 4.92 7.61 -17.76
N ASP A 67 3.98 8.45 -17.35
CA ASP A 67 4.10 9.35 -16.20
C ASP A 67 3.87 8.66 -14.84
N SER A 68 3.50 7.37 -14.81
CA SER A 68 3.23 6.62 -13.57
C SER A 68 4.27 5.55 -13.22
N VAL A 69 5.41 5.49 -13.93
CA VAL A 69 6.45 4.47 -13.70
C VAL A 69 7.54 5.00 -12.78
N VAL A 70 7.70 4.39 -11.61
CA VAL A 70 8.68 4.78 -10.59
C VAL A 70 9.65 3.64 -10.28
N SER A 71 10.84 3.99 -9.76
CA SER A 71 11.82 3.01 -9.28
C SER A 71 11.75 2.93 -7.77
N VAL A 72 11.65 1.72 -7.23
CA VAL A 72 11.38 1.48 -5.80
C VAL A 72 12.25 0.36 -5.26
N GLN A 73 12.69 0.50 -4.01
CA GLN A 73 13.51 -0.50 -3.33
C GLN A 73 12.63 -1.62 -2.77
N PRO A 74 13.18 -2.83 -2.53
CA PRO A 74 12.39 -3.98 -2.08
C PRO A 74 11.60 -3.75 -0.80
N TYR A 75 12.17 -3.03 0.18
CA TYR A 75 11.49 -2.73 1.44
C TYR A 75 10.29 -1.80 1.27
N GLN A 76 10.23 -1.05 0.16
CA GLN A 76 9.11 -0.16 -0.16
C GLN A 76 7.93 -0.90 -0.79
N LEU A 77 8.04 -2.23 -0.98
CA LEU A 77 6.98 -3.05 -1.56
C LEU A 77 6.47 -4.06 -0.54
N ARG A 78 5.16 -4.19 -0.47
CA ARG A 78 4.47 -5.25 0.28
C ARG A 78 3.71 -6.14 -0.69
N LYS A 79 3.89 -7.45 -0.58
CA LYS A 79 3.09 -8.42 -1.32
C LYS A 79 1.62 -8.32 -0.89
N LEU A 80 0.73 -8.36 -1.87
CA LEU A 80 -0.66 -8.72 -1.62
C LEU A 80 -0.68 -10.23 -1.38
N ILE A 81 -0.94 -10.66 -0.16
CA ILE A 81 -1.14 -12.07 0.15
C ILE A 81 -2.41 -12.47 -0.58
N ASN A 82 -2.34 -13.47 -1.46
CA ASN A 82 -3.53 -14.11 -2.00
C ASN A 82 -4.33 -14.64 -0.80
N GLN A 83 -5.59 -14.23 -0.65
CA GLN A 83 -6.49 -14.68 0.42
C GLN A 83 -6.85 -16.18 0.33
N ASP A 84 -6.03 -17.01 -0.32
CA ASP A 84 -6.20 -18.46 -0.34
C ASP A 84 -5.55 -19.14 0.89
N ASP A 85 -4.79 -18.39 1.70
CA ASP A 85 -4.43 -18.81 3.05
C ASP A 85 -5.55 -18.40 4.02
N SER A 86 -6.50 -19.31 4.15
CA SER A 86 -7.56 -19.34 5.13
C SER A 86 -7.04 -19.14 6.57
N GLU A 87 -7.03 -17.89 7.04
CA GLU A 87 -7.27 -17.53 8.44
C GLU A 87 -7.45 -16.01 8.56
N TYR A 88 -8.46 -15.46 7.89
CA TYR A 88 -9.16 -14.35 8.53
C TYR A 88 -9.78 -14.93 9.80
N LYS A 89 -9.07 -14.78 10.94
CA LYS A 89 -9.77 -14.65 12.21
C LYS A 89 -10.68 -13.45 12.03
N SER A 90 -11.92 -13.73 11.65
CA SER A 90 -13.05 -12.85 11.85
C SER A 90 -13.04 -12.53 13.32
N GLY A 91 -12.31 -11.47 13.68
CA GLY A 91 -12.48 -10.81 14.95
C GLY A 91 -13.90 -10.33 14.93
N THR A 92 -14.81 -11.15 15.45
CA THR A 92 -16.04 -10.65 16.04
C THR A 92 -15.60 -9.52 16.95
N VAL A 93 -15.77 -8.29 16.48
CA VAL A 93 -15.75 -7.12 17.33
C VAL A 93 -16.94 -7.35 18.25
N THR A 94 -16.67 -7.96 19.40
CA THR A 94 -17.62 -8.01 20.51
C THR A 94 -17.73 -6.57 20.98
N ILE A 95 -18.64 -5.82 20.34
CA ILE A 95 -19.13 -4.57 20.88
C ILE A 95 -19.65 -4.94 22.26
N LYS A 96 -18.95 -4.50 23.31
CA LYS A 96 -19.46 -4.67 24.67
C LYS A 96 -20.81 -3.96 24.71
N GLU A 97 -21.89 -4.73 24.84
CA GLU A 97 -23.27 -4.28 24.97
C GLU A 97 -23.53 -3.51 26.29
N LYS A 98 -22.71 -2.51 26.61
CA LYS A 98 -22.95 -1.61 27.74
C LYS A 98 -23.15 -0.14 27.36
N GLU A 99 -22.86 0.28 26.13
CA GLU A 99 -23.10 1.67 25.70
C GLU A 99 -24.27 1.84 24.72
N LYS A 100 -24.87 0.75 24.22
CA LYS A 100 -26.04 0.85 23.33
C LYS A 100 -27.36 1.10 24.08
N GLN A 101 -27.42 0.80 25.38
CA GLN A 101 -28.64 0.98 26.19
C GLN A 101 -28.79 2.39 26.81
N SER A 102 -27.72 3.17 26.91
CA SER A 102 -27.81 4.57 27.38
C SER A 102 -28.30 5.51 26.29
N LEU A 103 -27.86 5.31 25.04
CA LEU A 103 -28.23 6.17 23.90
C LEU A 103 -29.66 5.98 23.39
N ILE A 104 -30.31 4.85 23.68
CA ILE A 104 -31.71 4.61 23.24
C ILE A 104 -32.72 5.23 24.23
N LYS A 105 -32.34 5.46 25.49
CA LYS A 105 -33.22 6.11 26.49
C LYS A 105 -33.28 7.64 26.37
N GLU A 106 -32.20 8.29 25.95
CA GLU A 106 -32.22 9.76 25.83
C GLU A 106 -33.07 10.26 24.64
N VAL A 107 -33.25 9.44 23.61
CA VAL A 107 -34.06 9.82 22.44
C VAL A 107 -35.56 9.59 22.68
N SER A 108 -35.94 8.63 23.54
CA SER A 108 -37.37 8.39 23.85
C SER A 108 -37.99 9.48 24.72
N ASP A 109 -37.20 10.12 25.60
CA ASP A 109 -37.71 11.16 26.50
C ASP A 109 -37.75 12.55 25.82
N ALA A 110 -37.04 12.75 24.71
CA ALA A 110 -37.11 13.99 23.92
C ALA A 110 -38.28 14.03 22.92
N THR A 111 -39.00 12.92 22.73
CA THR A 111 -40.12 12.83 21.77
C THR A 111 -41.50 12.83 22.45
N VAL A 112 -41.55 12.88 23.78
CA VAL A 112 -42.79 13.00 24.56
C VAL A 112 -42.61 14.10 25.62
N ALA A 113 -42.52 15.35 25.17
CA ALA A 113 -42.74 16.55 25.98
C ALA A 113 -43.42 17.61 25.12
#